data_AF-A0A4P7L9N1-F1
#
_entry.id   AF-A0A4P7L9N1-F1
#
_cell.length_a   1.000
_cell.length_b   1.000
_cell.length_c   1.000
_cell.angle_alpha   90.00
_cell.angle_beta   90.00
_cell.angle_gamma   90.00
#
_symmetry.space_group_name_H-M   'P 1'
#
loop_
_entity.id
_entity.type
_entity.pdbx_description
1 polymer ?
#
loop_
_entity_poly.entity_id
_entity_poly.type
_entity_poly.pdbx_seq_one_letter_code
_entity_poly.pdbx_strand_id
1 'polypeptide(L)'
;METPNETGELVILPIYGGEESWRVQHADALFPSNESLRWQLREPAQSELMAQGLIWIRGRRLMTSEPRKLLAAIIGQMQRETRERAAKATVRAQSTTSQ
;
A
#
# COMPACT_ATOMS: atom_id res chain seq x y z
N MET A 1 -24.33 0.46 4.48
CA MET A 1 -24.29 1.93 4.40
C MET A 1 -23.20 2.29 3.41
N GLU A 2 -23.56 2.42 2.14
CA GLU A 2 -22.69 2.86 1.06
C GLU A 2 -22.96 4.35 0.86
N THR A 3 -21.95 5.20 1.00
CA THR A 3 -22.07 6.61 0.62
C THR A 3 -21.76 6.73 -0.87
N PRO A 4 -22.72 7.10 -1.73
CA PRO A 4 -22.47 7.34 -3.14
C PRO A 4 -21.71 8.65 -3.30
N ASN A 5 -20.67 8.66 -4.14
CA ASN A 5 -20.17 9.91 -4.72
C ASN A 5 -21.07 10.23 -5.94
N GLU A 6 -21.67 11.42 -5.94
CA GLU A 6 -22.80 11.86 -6.78
C GLU A 6 -22.55 11.97 -8.31
N THR A 7 -21.55 11.28 -8.88
CA THR A 7 -21.32 11.31 -10.34
C THR A 7 -21.11 9.94 -10.98
N GLY A 8 -20.99 8.84 -10.22
CA GLY A 8 -20.81 7.49 -10.79
C GLY A 8 -19.55 7.32 -11.66
N GLU A 9 -18.65 8.31 -11.68
CA GLU A 9 -17.45 8.29 -12.51
C GLU A 9 -16.34 7.52 -11.80
N LEU A 10 -15.88 6.45 -12.44
CA LEU A 10 -14.84 5.59 -11.90
C LEU A 10 -13.50 6.31 -12.04
N VAL A 11 -13.04 6.95 -10.96
CA VAL A 11 -11.77 7.70 -10.95
C VAL A 11 -10.61 6.71 -11.01
N ILE A 12 -9.95 6.62 -12.16
CA ILE A 12 -8.77 5.77 -12.37
C ILE A 12 -7.51 6.63 -12.26
N LEU A 13 -6.69 6.36 -11.25
CA LEU A 13 -5.45 7.09 -11.00
C LEU A 13 -4.24 6.20 -11.27
N PRO A 14 -3.17 6.73 -11.89
CA PRO A 14 -1.88 6.06 -11.86
C PRO A 14 -1.33 6.09 -10.43
N ILE A 15 -0.76 4.97 -9.95
CA ILE A 15 -0.18 4.89 -8.60
C ILE A 15 0.97 5.87 -8.44
N TYR A 16 1.84 5.92 -9.44
CA TYR A 16 3.03 6.76 -9.49
C TYR A 16 2.90 7.82 -10.58
N GLY A 17 3.65 8.90 -10.43
CA GLY A 17 3.83 9.89 -11.50
C GLY A 17 3.87 11.31 -10.94
N GLY A 18 3.30 12.23 -11.72
CA GLY A 18 3.15 13.65 -11.38
C GLY A 18 2.00 13.91 -10.40
N GLU A 19 1.52 15.15 -10.39
CA GLU A 19 0.57 15.68 -9.41
C GLU A 19 -0.78 14.94 -9.38
N GLU A 20 -1.17 14.36 -10.50
CA GLU A 20 -2.42 13.59 -10.62
C GLU A 20 -2.29 12.12 -10.17
N SER A 21 -1.12 11.71 -9.68
CA SER A 21 -0.94 10.34 -9.21
C SER A 21 -1.61 10.10 -7.86
N TRP A 22 -2.07 8.87 -7.65
CA TRP A 22 -2.64 8.43 -6.38
C TRP A 22 -1.69 8.72 -5.21
N ARG A 23 -0.37 8.53 -5.39
CA ARG A 23 0.62 8.87 -4.35
C ARG A 23 0.48 10.33 -3.90
N VAL A 24 0.49 11.27 -4.84
CA VAL A 24 0.40 12.71 -4.51
C VAL A 24 -0.94 13.05 -3.88
N GLN A 25 -2.04 12.56 -4.45
CA GLN A 25 -3.38 12.96 -4.01
C GLN A 25 -3.82 12.32 -2.68
N HIS A 26 -3.30 11.12 -2.35
CA HIS A 26 -3.84 10.33 -1.24
C HIS A 26 -2.78 9.84 -0.25
N ALA A 27 -1.51 9.81 -0.61
CA ALA A 27 -0.49 9.13 0.17
C ALA A 27 0.82 9.91 0.34
N ASP A 28 0.83 11.21 0.03
CA ASP A 28 2.04 12.04 0.04
C ASP A 28 2.67 12.11 1.44
N ALA A 29 1.83 12.22 2.47
CA ALA A 29 2.25 12.20 3.87
C ALA A 29 2.90 10.87 4.31
N LEU A 30 2.58 9.75 3.65
CA LEU A 30 3.15 8.43 3.96
C LEU A 30 4.37 8.11 3.08
N PHE A 31 4.36 8.58 1.84
CA PHE A 31 5.37 8.27 0.85
C PHE A 31 5.92 9.56 0.24
N PRO A 32 6.99 10.12 0.82
CA PRO A 32 7.57 11.39 0.37
C PRO A 32 8.14 11.33 -1.05
N SER A 33 8.31 10.13 -1.62
CA SER A 33 8.78 9.94 -3.00
C SER A 33 8.12 8.75 -3.68
N ASN A 34 8.15 8.72 -5.01
CA ASN A 34 7.76 7.55 -5.77
C ASN A 34 8.65 6.33 -5.46
N GLU A 35 9.91 6.56 -5.04
CA GLU A 35 10.84 5.49 -4.71
C GLU A 35 10.46 4.80 -3.40
N SER A 36 10.07 5.54 -2.36
CA SER A 36 9.63 4.93 -1.09
C SER A 36 8.37 4.08 -1.27
N LEU A 37 7.41 4.56 -2.06
CA LEU A 37 6.23 3.77 -2.43
C LEU A 37 6.59 2.53 -3.27
N ARG A 38 7.56 2.63 -4.19
CA ARG A 38 8.05 1.46 -4.95
C ARG A 38 8.66 0.41 -4.05
N TRP A 39 9.42 0.82 -3.04
CA TRP A 39 9.96 -0.11 -2.04
C TRP A 39 8.86 -0.82 -1.25
N GLN A 40 7.82 -0.08 -0.82
CA GLN A 40 6.68 -0.67 -0.11
C GLN A 40 5.84 -1.61 -0.99
N LEU A 41 5.71 -1.29 -2.28
CA LEU A 41 5.01 -2.11 -3.27
C LEU A 41 5.95 -3.12 -3.95
N ARG A 42 7.02 -3.58 -3.29
CA ARG A 42 7.76 -4.75 -3.78
C ARG A 42 7.01 -6.03 -3.45
N GLU A 43 7.34 -7.09 -4.16
CA GLU A 43 6.85 -8.43 -3.81
C GLU A 43 7.25 -8.79 -2.37
N PRO A 44 6.34 -9.38 -1.57
CA PRO A 44 5.03 -9.94 -1.96
C PRO A 44 3.83 -8.98 -1.94
N ALA A 45 4.02 -7.74 -1.47
CA ALA A 45 2.91 -6.82 -1.20
C ALA A 45 2.15 -6.42 -2.48
N GLN A 46 2.86 -6.26 -3.60
CA GLN A 46 2.24 -5.94 -4.90
C GLN A 46 1.31 -7.05 -5.39
N SER A 47 1.75 -8.31 -5.36
CA SER A 47 0.90 -9.45 -5.75
C SER A 47 -0.37 -9.54 -4.90
N GLU A 48 -0.27 -9.29 -3.59
CA GLU A 48 -1.43 -9.30 -2.69
C GLU A 48 -2.47 -8.24 -3.10
N LEU A 49 -2.01 -7.00 -3.37
CA LEU A 49 -2.88 -5.90 -3.79
C LEU A 49 -3.50 -6.13 -5.18
N MET A 50 -2.77 -6.80 -6.09
CA MET A 50 -3.30 -7.22 -7.38
C MET A 50 -4.37 -8.30 -7.23
N ALA A 51 -4.14 -9.31 -6.39
CA ALA A 51 -5.10 -10.38 -6.14
C ALA A 51 -6.41 -9.85 -5.50
N GLN A 52 -6.32 -8.79 -4.71
CA GLN A 52 -7.48 -8.08 -4.15
C GLN A 52 -8.19 -7.15 -5.17
N GLY A 53 -7.66 -7.00 -6.38
CA GLY A 53 -8.19 -6.10 -7.39
C GLY A 53 -8.02 -4.61 -7.06
N LEU A 54 -7.16 -4.26 -6.11
CA LEU A 54 -6.93 -2.86 -5.71
C LEU A 54 -5.99 -2.12 -6.65
N ILE A 55 -5.10 -2.86 -7.31
CA ILE A 55 -4.17 -2.34 -8.30
C ILE A 55 -4.09 -3.26 -9.53
N TRP A 56 -3.82 -2.69 -10.69
CA TRP A 56 -3.57 -3.45 -11.92
C TRP A 56 -2.61 -2.71 -12.84
N ILE A 57 -2.07 -3.40 -13.85
CA ILE A 57 -1.17 -2.81 -14.84
C ILE A 57 -1.96 -2.39 -16.07
N ARG A 58 -1.81 -1.13 -16.51
CA ARG A 58 -2.25 -0.63 -17.81
C ARG A 58 -1.04 -0.07 -18.56
N GLY A 59 -0.65 -0.74 -19.64
CA GLY A 59 0.61 -0.43 -20.34
C GLY A 59 1.81 -0.65 -19.44
N ARG A 60 2.50 0.43 -19.05
CA ARG A 60 3.65 0.39 -18.12
C ARG A 60 3.35 1.01 -16.74
N ARG A 61 2.09 1.35 -16.46
CA ARG A 61 1.70 2.03 -15.22
C ARG A 61 0.84 1.12 -14.36
N LEU A 62 1.12 1.12 -13.06
CA LEU A 62 0.19 0.60 -12.07
C LEU A 62 -0.92 1.63 -11.87
N MET A 63 -2.16 1.16 -11.80
CA MET A 63 -3.37 1.96 -11.72
C MET A 63 -4.21 1.50 -10.53
N THR A 64 -5.07 2.38 -10.04
CA THR A 64 -6.13 2.04 -9.06
C THR A 64 -7.41 2.80 -9.39
N SER A 65 -8.56 2.18 -9.13
CA SER A 65 -9.89 2.81 -9.14
C SER A 65 -10.44 2.98 -7.73
N GLU A 66 -9.69 2.53 -6.73
CA GLU A 66 -10.16 2.39 -5.35
C GLU A 66 -9.17 3.11 -4.42
N PRO A 67 -8.98 4.43 -4.59
CA PRO A 67 -7.87 5.16 -3.97
C PRO A 67 -7.87 5.05 -2.44
N ARG A 68 -9.05 5.11 -1.81
CA ARG A 68 -9.20 4.99 -0.36
C ARG A 68 -8.97 3.57 0.14
N LYS A 69 -9.45 2.55 -0.58
CA LYS A 69 -9.25 1.14 -0.19
C LYS A 69 -7.79 0.75 -0.35
N LEU A 70 -7.11 1.22 -1.39
CA LEU A 70 -5.68 1.01 -1.58
C LEU A 70 -4.85 1.59 -0.41
N LEU A 71 -5.15 2.82 0.00
CA LEU A 71 -4.48 3.46 1.14
C LEU A 71 -4.64 2.63 2.42
N ALA A 72 -5.88 2.23 2.73
CA ALA A 72 -6.17 1.41 3.90
C ALA A 72 -5.44 0.06 3.86
N ALA A 73 -5.39 -0.59 2.69
CA ALA A 73 -4.71 -1.87 2.52
C ALA A 73 -3.19 -1.75 2.76
N ILE A 74 -2.55 -0.71 2.23
CA ILE A 74 -1.12 -0.46 2.41
C ILE A 74 -0.79 -0.14 3.88
N ILE A 75 -1.59 0.70 4.55
CA ILE A 75 -1.43 0.96 5.98
C ILE A 75 -1.57 -0.35 6.78
N GLY A 76 -2.55 -1.18 6.44
CA GLY A 76 -2.73 -2.50 7.05
C GLY A 76 -1.51 -3.40 6.88
N GLN A 77 -0.91 -3.44 5.68
CA GLN A 77 0.32 -4.18 5.41
C GLN A 77 1.49 -3.68 6.29
N MET A 78 1.73 -2.37 6.32
CA MET A 78 2.80 -1.77 7.14
C MET A 78 2.65 -2.08 8.64
N GLN A 79 1.42 -2.05 9.15
CA GLN A 79 1.14 -2.42 10.54
C GLN A 79 1.39 -3.91 10.80
N ARG A 80 1.01 -4.80 9.88
CA ARG A 80 1.30 -6.24 10.00
C ARG A 80 2.80 -6.51 10.00
N GLU A 81 3.54 -5.92 9.07
CA GLU A 81 5.00 -6.05 9.02
C GLU A 81 5.67 -5.59 10.32
N THR A 82 5.22 -4.45 10.87
CA THR A 82 5.73 -3.92 12.14
C THR A 82 5.51 -4.90 13.29
N ARG A 83 4.30 -5.49 13.38
CA ARG A 83 3.96 -6.50 14.41
C ARG A 83 4.80 -7.77 14.25
N GLU A 84 4.97 -8.26 13.03
CA GLU A 84 5.79 -9.45 12.76
C GLU A 84 7.26 -9.24 13.11
N ARG A 85 7.82 -8.07 12.79
CA ARG A 85 9.20 -7.72 13.16
C ARG A 85 9.36 -7.63 14.69
N ALA A 86 8.42 -7.01 15.37
CA ALA A 86 8.42 -6.93 16.83
C ALA A 86 8.38 -8.33 17.48
N ALA A 87 7.48 -9.21 17.01
CA ALA A 87 7.38 -10.57 17.50
C ALA A 87 8.68 -11.37 17.32
N LYS A 88 9.34 -11.26 16.16
CA LYS A 88 10.62 -11.93 15.89
C LYS A 88 11.75 -11.41 16.79
N ALA A 89 11.77 -10.12 17.11
CA ALA A 89 12.76 -9.54 18.02
C ALA A 89 12.60 -10.06 19.46
N THR A 90 11.35 -10.18 19.94
CA THR A 90 11.05 -10.71 21.28
C THR A 90 11.49 -12.17 21.43
N VAL A 91 11.26 -13.01 20.42
CA VAL A 91 11.67 -14.42 20.46
C VAL A 91 13.20 -14.56 20.53
N ARG A 92 13.95 -13.76 19.76
CA ARG A 92 15.43 -13.79 19.75
C ARG A 92 16.04 -13.34 21.08
N ALA A 93 15.43 -12.37 21.76
CA ALA A 93 15.90 -11.91 23.06
C ALA A 93 15.82 -13.01 24.14
N GLN A 94 14.76 -13.83 24.11
CA GLN A 94 14.56 -14.92 25.08
C GLN A 94 15.52 -16.10 24.85
N SER A 95 15.94 -16.35 23.61
CA SER A 95 16.89 -17.43 23.31
C SER A 95 18.35 -17.11 23.68
N THR A 96 18.67 -15.86 24.00
CA THR A 96 20.05 -15.43 24.29
C THR A 96 20.34 -15.34 25.81
N THR A 97 19.31 -15.42 26.65
CA THR A 97 19.44 -15.36 28.13
C THR A 97 19.45 -16.76 28.78
N SER A 98 19.54 -17.82 27.97
CA SER A 98 19.70 -19.20 28.45
C SER A 98 20.97 -19.81 27.84
N GLN A 99 22.13 -19.26 28.19
CA GLN A 99 23.43 -19.94 28.13
C GLN A 99 24.28 -19.51 29.31
#